data_AF-A0A2S1YI97-F1
#
_entry.id   AF-A0A2S1YI97-F1
#
_cell.length_a   1.000
_cell.length_b   1.000
_cell.length_c   1.000
_cell.angle_alpha   90.00
_cell.angle_beta   90.00
_cell.angle_gamma   90.00
#
_symmetry.space_group_name_H-M   'P 1'
#
loop_
_entity.id
_entity.type
_entity.pdbx_description
1 polymer ?
#
loop_
_entity_poly.entity_id
_entity_poly.type
_entity_poly.pdbx_seq_one_letter_code
_entity_poly.pdbx_strand_id
1 'polypeptide(L)'
;MKLVREIFRNKEYLLDEPEVIKLIDYCEELQDEIVEFKFQKTDNKELALLDMIKEVIKGCDAIEREQMEHERYGYDAPNYQETISNLKRYIYSRCRDEKIWL
;
A
#
# COMPACT_ATOMS: atom_id res chain seq x y z
N MET A 1 1.31 -22.16 4.97
CA MET A 1 1.16 -23.08 6.12
C MET A 1 1.49 -24.49 5.64
N LYS A 2 1.98 -25.38 6.51
CA LYS A 2 2.03 -26.81 6.21
C LYS A 2 0.60 -27.35 6.17
N LEU A 3 0.32 -28.35 5.35
CA LEU A 3 -1.00 -28.96 5.29
C LEU A 3 -1.31 -29.61 6.64
N VAL A 4 -2.55 -29.54 7.12
CA VAL A 4 -2.98 -30.14 8.40
C VAL A 4 -2.55 -31.62 8.48
N ARG A 5 -2.68 -32.34 7.36
CA ARG A 5 -2.23 -33.74 7.22
C ARG A 5 -0.71 -33.94 7.37
N GLU A 6 0.10 -32.93 7.06
CA GLU A 6 1.55 -32.95 7.29
C GLU A 6 1.91 -32.69 8.76
N ILE A 7 1.08 -31.93 9.47
CA ILE A 7 1.27 -31.63 10.90
C ILE A 7 0.96 -32.88 11.74
N PHE A 8 -0.11 -33.60 11.38
CA PHE A 8 -0.57 -34.80 12.10
C PHE A 8 -0.11 -36.12 11.47
N ARG A 9 0.85 -36.10 10.53
CA ARG A 9 1.29 -37.26 9.73
C ARG A 9 1.69 -38.50 10.55
N ASN A 10 2.18 -38.30 11.78
CA ASN A 10 2.60 -39.38 12.68
C ASN A 10 1.55 -39.73 13.76
N LYS A 11 0.43 -39.00 13.79
CA LYS A 11 -0.64 -39.09 14.81
C LYS A 11 -1.99 -38.72 14.19
N GLU A 12 -2.39 -39.44 13.14
CA GLU A 12 -3.61 -39.15 12.38
C GLU A 12 -4.89 -39.28 13.23
N TYR A 13 -4.88 -40.15 14.26
CA TYR A 13 -6.01 -40.31 15.19
C TYR A 13 -6.41 -39.01 15.90
N LEU A 14 -5.51 -38.04 16.02
CA LEU A 14 -5.83 -36.73 16.62
C LEU A 14 -6.73 -35.89 15.72
N LEU A 15 -6.84 -36.20 14.42
CA LEU A 15 -7.73 -35.48 13.51
C LEU A 15 -9.21 -35.79 13.76
N ASP A 16 -9.51 -36.91 14.41
CA ASP A 16 -10.87 -37.32 14.77
C ASP A 16 -11.30 -36.74 16.14
N GLU A 17 -10.36 -36.15 16.89
CA GLU A 17 -10.66 -35.54 18.19
C GLU A 17 -11.45 -34.24 18.00
N PRO A 18 -12.58 -34.07 18.70
CA PRO A 18 -13.48 -32.94 18.48
C PRO A 18 -12.83 -31.59 18.79
N GLU A 19 -11.87 -31.53 19.71
CA GLU A 19 -11.10 -30.32 20.01
C GLU A 19 -10.15 -29.95 18.87
N VAL A 20 -9.57 -30.94 18.19
CA VAL A 20 -8.65 -30.73 17.07
C VAL A 20 -9.42 -30.30 15.82
N ILE A 21 -10.60 -30.88 15.58
CA ILE A 21 -11.51 -30.46 14.51
C ILE A 21 -11.88 -28.98 14.70
N LYS A 22 -12.34 -28.57 15.89
CA LYS A 22 -12.65 -27.17 16.19
C LYS A 22 -11.47 -26.22 16.01
N LEU A 23 -10.26 -26.67 16.34
CA LEU A 23 -9.06 -25.88 16.17
C LEU A 23 -8.71 -25.71 14.68
N ILE A 24 -8.89 -26.75 13.87
CA ILE A 24 -8.69 -26.70 12.42
C ILE A 24 -9.69 -25.72 11.81
N ASP A 25 -10.97 -25.85 12.13
CA ASP A 25 -12.02 -24.96 11.62
C ASP A 25 -11.72 -23.49 11.95
N TYR A 26 -11.36 -23.21 13.21
CA TYR A 26 -10.97 -21.85 13.63
C TYR A 26 -9.71 -21.33 12.90
N CYS A 27 -8.73 -22.20 12.64
CA CYS A 27 -7.54 -21.81 11.88
C CYS A 27 -7.86 -21.52 10.42
N GLU A 28 -8.79 -22.26 9.82
CA GLU A 28 -9.24 -22.04 8.44
C GLU A 28 -10.03 -20.71 8.33
N GLU A 29 -10.96 -20.46 9.25
CA GLU A 29 -11.70 -19.18 9.33
C GLU A 29 -10.74 -17.98 9.44
N LEU A 30 -9.77 -18.04 10.37
CA LEU A 30 -8.75 -17.01 10.51
C LEU A 30 -7.90 -16.84 9.25
N GLN A 31 -7.64 -17.92 8.51
CA GLN A 31 -6.83 -17.86 7.31
C GLN A 31 -7.58 -17.15 6.17
N ASP A 32 -8.88 -17.40 6.02
CA ASP A 32 -9.73 -16.71 5.06
C ASP A 32 -9.84 -15.22 5.39
N GLU A 33 -10.08 -14.87 6.65
CA GLU A 33 -10.08 -13.47 7.12
C GLU A 33 -8.74 -12.77 6.81
N ILE A 34 -7.61 -13.44 7.01
CA ILE A 34 -6.28 -12.89 6.70
C ILE A 34 -6.12 -12.65 5.19
N VAL A 35 -6.63 -13.54 4.34
CA VAL A 35 -6.58 -13.39 2.88
C VAL A 35 -7.43 -12.20 2.43
N GLU A 36 -8.67 -12.11 2.90
CA GLU A 36 -9.55 -10.97 2.61
C GLU A 36 -8.94 -9.66 3.10
N PHE A 37 -8.41 -9.63 4.32
CA PHE A 37 -7.75 -8.45 4.88
C PHE A 37 -6.53 -8.02 4.07
N LYS A 38 -5.72 -8.99 3.59
CA LYS A 38 -4.59 -8.69 2.70
C LYS A 38 -5.04 -8.14 1.35
N PHE A 39 -6.13 -8.67 0.80
CA PHE A 39 -6.69 -8.21 -0.47
C PHE A 39 -7.19 -6.77 -0.35
N GLN A 40 -8.04 -6.49 0.64
CA GLN A 40 -8.53 -5.13 0.95
C GLN A 40 -7.39 -4.14 1.18
N LYS A 41 -6.34 -4.56 1.90
CA LYS A 41 -5.16 -3.73 2.15
C LYS A 41 -4.34 -3.48 0.88
N THR A 42 -4.31 -4.42 -0.05
CA THR A 42 -3.58 -4.28 -1.32
C THR A 42 -4.31 -3.30 -2.24
N ASP A 43 -5.63 -3.44 -2.38
CA ASP A 43 -6.47 -2.52 -3.16
C ASP A 43 -6.36 -1.08 -2.63
N ASN A 44 -6.40 -0.90 -1.31
CA ASN A 44 -6.28 0.42 -0.68
C ASN A 44 -4.92 1.08 -1.01
N LYS A 45 -3.82 0.31 -1.00
CA LYS A 45 -2.50 0.83 -1.36
C LYS A 45 -2.38 1.20 -2.82
N GLU A 46 -2.99 0.44 -3.73
CA GLU A 46 -3.00 0.75 -5.15
C GLU A 46 -3.75 2.06 -5.43
N LEU A 47 -4.91 2.25 -4.81
CA LEU A 47 -5.67 3.50 -4.90
C LEU A 47 -4.88 4.68 -4.33
N ALA A 48 -4.23 4.51 -3.18
CA ALA A 48 -3.40 5.54 -2.57
C ALA A 48 -2.20 5.93 -3.45
N LEU A 49 -1.57 4.95 -4.12
CA LEU A 49 -0.50 5.18 -5.08
C LEU A 49 -1.00 5.95 -6.32
N LEU A 50 -2.15 5.55 -6.88
CA LEU A 50 -2.76 6.24 -8.02
C LEU A 50 -3.07 7.70 -7.70
N ASP A 51 -3.65 7.96 -6.53
CA ASP A 51 -3.94 9.34 -6.11
C ASP A 51 -2.67 10.14 -5.86
N MET A 52 -1.64 9.55 -5.26
CA MET A 52 -0.35 10.20 -5.11
C MET A 52 0.24 10.59 -6.46
N ILE A 53 0.24 9.69 -7.45
CA ILE A 53 0.75 9.96 -8.81
C ILE A 53 -0.03 11.10 -9.47
N LYS A 54 -1.36 11.11 -9.37
CA LYS A 54 -2.19 12.19 -9.92
C LYS A 54 -1.83 13.55 -9.31
N GLU A 55 -1.61 13.62 -8.01
CA GLU A 55 -1.20 14.86 -7.33
C GLU A 55 0.21 15.32 -7.74
N VAL A 56 1.15 14.38 -7.94
CA VAL A 56 2.49 14.71 -8.48
C VAL A 56 2.37 15.32 -9.88
N ILE A 57 1.57 14.71 -10.77
CA ILE A 57 1.37 15.23 -12.13
C ILE A 57 0.78 16.64 -12.10
N LYS A 58 -0.25 16.89 -11.29
CA LYS A 58 -0.82 18.25 -11.13
C LYS A 58 0.22 19.26 -10.67
N GLY A 59 1.12 18.87 -9.75
CA GLY A 59 2.23 19.71 -9.29
C GLY A 59 3.21 20.04 -10.41
N CYS A 60 3.56 19.06 -11.25
CA CYS A 60 4.39 19.28 -12.44
C CYS A 60 3.72 20.25 -13.42
N ASP A 61 2.45 20.03 -13.76
CA ASP A 61 1.69 20.89 -14.69
C ASP A 61 1.61 22.35 -14.20
N ALA A 62 1.50 22.55 -12.89
CA ALA A 62 1.49 23.88 -12.28
C ALA A 62 2.84 24.60 -12.47
N ILE A 63 3.94 23.88 -12.23
CA ILE A 63 5.30 24.41 -12.37
C ILE A 63 5.65 24.70 -13.82
N GLU A 64 5.23 23.84 -14.75
CA GLU A 64 5.38 24.12 -16.19
C GLU A 64 4.62 25.40 -16.58
N ARG A 65 3.44 25.64 -16.01
CA ARG A 65 2.68 26.86 -16.26
C ARG A 65 3.39 28.10 -15.72
N GLU A 66 3.88 28.06 -14.49
CA GLU A 66 4.66 29.15 -13.90
C GLU A 66 5.91 29.44 -14.74
N GLN A 67 6.59 28.40 -15.25
CA GLN A 67 7.74 28.58 -16.14
C GLN A 67 7.35 29.23 -17.47
N MET A 68 6.26 28.80 -18.10
CA MET A 68 5.75 29.44 -19.31
C MET A 68 5.38 30.91 -19.07
N GLU A 69 4.82 31.22 -17.92
CA GLU A 69 4.45 32.58 -17.52
C GLU A 69 5.69 33.46 -17.28
N HIS A 70 6.73 32.92 -16.65
CA HIS A 70 8.04 33.56 -16.55
C HIS A 70 8.62 33.87 -17.93
N GLU A 71 8.68 32.89 -18.84
CA GLU A 71 9.24 33.06 -20.18
C GLU A 71 8.45 34.06 -21.03
N ARG A 72 7.12 34.07 -20.89
CA ARG A 72 6.24 34.86 -21.73
C ARG A 72 6.04 36.30 -21.25
N TYR A 73 6.02 36.50 -19.94
CA TYR A 73 5.63 37.77 -19.32
C TYR A 73 6.72 38.36 -18.42
N GLY A 74 7.80 37.64 -18.15
CA GLY A 74 8.88 38.08 -17.26
C GLY A 74 8.50 38.08 -15.78
N TYR A 75 7.51 37.27 -15.38
CA TYR A 75 7.19 37.03 -13.96
C TYR A 75 8.35 36.36 -13.23
N ASP A 76 8.24 36.17 -11.91
CA ASP A 76 9.28 35.46 -11.17
C ASP A 76 9.42 34.00 -11.65
N ALA A 77 10.67 33.53 -11.74
CA ALA A 77 10.93 32.14 -12.13
C ALA A 77 10.48 31.18 -11.01
N PRO A 78 10.00 29.97 -11.36
CA PRO A 78 9.65 28.97 -10.37
C PRO A 78 10.85 28.60 -9.48
N ASN A 79 10.61 28.44 -8.18
CA ASN A 79 11.64 27.95 -7.26
C ASN A 79 11.76 26.42 -7.34
N TYR A 80 12.45 25.93 -8.38
CA TYR A 80 12.61 24.49 -8.61
C TYR A 80 13.18 23.72 -7.42
N GLN A 81 14.12 24.31 -6.68
CA GLN A 81 14.75 23.66 -5.53
C GLN A 81 13.75 23.43 -4.39
N GLU A 82 12.93 24.44 -4.12
CA GLU A 82 11.86 24.36 -3.13
C GLU A 82 10.76 23.39 -3.58
N THR A 83 10.34 23.46 -4.84
CA THR A 83 9.37 22.55 -5.45
C THR A 83 9.80 21.09 -5.33
N ILE A 84 11.04 20.76 -5.70
CA ILE A 84 11.57 19.39 -5.58
C ILE A 84 11.61 18.95 -4.11
N SER A 85 11.98 19.86 -3.20
CA SER A 85 12.00 19.56 -1.76
C SER A 85 10.60 19.29 -1.21
N ASN A 86 9.62 20.06 -1.64
CA ASN A 86 8.21 19.91 -1.25
C ASN A 86 7.63 18.61 -1.83
N LEU A 87 7.92 18.29 -3.09
CA LEU A 87 7.51 17.03 -3.71
C LEU A 87 8.06 15.82 -2.96
N LYS A 88 9.36 15.83 -2.63
CA LYS A 88 9.99 14.76 -1.83
C LYS A 88 9.31 14.62 -0.48
N ARG A 89 9.06 15.72 0.25
CA ARG A 89 8.36 15.70 1.54
C ARG A 89 6.95 15.12 1.41
N TYR A 90 6.20 15.53 0.40
CA TYR A 90 4.86 15.02 0.12
C TYR A 90 4.87 13.50 -0.09
N ILE A 91 5.75 13.00 -0.97
CA ILE A 91 5.88 11.57 -1.26
C ILE A 91 6.24 10.80 0.02
N TYR A 92 7.25 11.24 0.78
CA TYR A 92 7.63 10.56 2.02
C TYR A 92 6.52 10.56 3.08
N SER A 93 5.76 11.67 3.20
CA SER A 93 4.64 11.75 4.12
C SER A 93 3.53 10.79 3.72
N ARG A 94 3.09 10.81 2.45
CA ARG A 94 2.05 9.90 1.96
C ARG A 94 2.47 8.44 2.07
N CYS A 95 3.72 8.11 1.76
CA CYS A 95 4.22 6.75 1.92
C CYS A 95 4.21 6.30 3.39
N ARG A 96 4.53 7.19 4.34
CA ARG A 96 4.42 6.89 5.78
C ARG A 96 2.97 6.63 6.18
N ASP A 97 2.05 7.50 5.79
CA ASP A 97 0.63 7.42 6.17
C ASP A 97 -0.01 6.13 5.63
N GLU A 98 0.30 5.78 4.38
CA GLU A 98 -0.25 4.62 3.68
C GLU A 98 0.55 3.32 3.93
N LYS A 99 1.58 3.38 4.79
CA LYS A 99 2.49 2.28 5.11
C LYS A 99 3.07 1.63 3.85
N ILE A 100 3.45 2.49 2.90
CA ILE A 100 4.21 2.16 1.69
C ILE A 100 5.68 2.37 2.07
N TRP A 101 6.45 1.28 2.04
CA TRP A 101 7.88 1.32 2.33
C TRP A 101 8.61 1.56 1.00
N LEU A 102 9.23 2.73 0.86
CA LEU A 102 10.07 3.12 -0.28
C LEU A 102 11.49 2.60 -0.13
#